data_AF-A0AA88TN10-F1
#
_entry.id   AF-A0AA88TN10-F1
#
_cell.length_a   1.000
_cell.length_b   1.000
_cell.length_c   1.000
_cell.angle_alpha   90.00
_cell.angle_beta   90.00
_cell.angle_gamma   90.00
#
_symmetry.space_group_name_H-M   'P 1'
#
loop_
_entity.id
_entity.type
_entity.pdbx_description
1 polymer ?
#
loop_
_entity_poly.entity_id
_entity_poly.type
_entity_poly.pdbx_seq_one_letter_code
_entity_poly.pdbx_strand_id
1 'polypeptide(L)'
;MGVPLSAAVTLGLLFFLSVGLNEQVAEGCRCVQRQPQQQYCDSNTVIRANITGKVTQSGLTTYSVNIIKTFKNADEKPIQFIHSYQNSCGINLANGEYLLGGNGKNGVMVVGLCSLVARWDSLSSFPVSKWL
;
A
#
# COMPACT_ATOMS: atom_id res chain seq x y z
N MET A 1 -23.87 -41.87 33.40
CA MET A 1 -24.50 -40.84 32.55
C MET A 1 -23.65 -40.72 31.29
N GLY A 2 -24.06 -41.39 30.20
CA GLY A 2 -23.31 -41.43 28.95
C GLY A 2 -23.69 -40.23 28.08
N VAL A 3 -22.69 -39.50 27.58
CA VAL A 3 -22.94 -38.50 26.54
C VAL A 3 -23.38 -39.22 25.26
N PRO A 4 -24.47 -38.78 24.60
CA PRO A 4 -24.89 -39.39 23.35
C PRO A 4 -23.78 -39.26 22.31
N LEU A 5 -23.52 -40.34 21.56
CA LEU A 5 -22.42 -40.44 20.59
C LEU A 5 -22.36 -39.25 19.61
N SER A 6 -23.52 -38.69 19.26
CA SER A 6 -23.66 -37.50 18.43
C SER A 6 -23.08 -36.23 19.05
N ALA A 7 -23.21 -36.05 20.38
CA ALA A 7 -22.65 -34.90 21.09
C ALA A 7 -21.13 -34.99 21.24
N ALA A 8 -20.58 -36.20 21.38
CA ALA A 8 -19.14 -36.40 21.43
C ALA A 8 -18.46 -36.09 20.09
N VAL A 9 -19.11 -36.45 18.97
CA VAL A 9 -18.60 -36.19 17.61
C VAL A 9 -18.65 -34.69 17.28
N THR A 10 -19.72 -33.99 17.64
CA THR A 10 -19.82 -32.53 17.41
C THR A 10 -18.83 -31.76 18.25
N LEU A 11 -18.63 -32.12 19.52
CA LEU A 11 -17.61 -31.50 20.39
C LEU A 11 -16.19 -31.75 19.88
N GLY A 12 -15.90 -32.97 19.42
CA GLY A 12 -14.61 -33.29 18.80
C GLY A 12 -14.34 -32.46 17.55
N LEU A 13 -15.33 -32.35 16.66
CA LEU A 13 -15.21 -31.55 15.44
C LEU A 13 -15.01 -30.05 15.75
N LEU A 14 -15.75 -29.51 16.72
CA LEU A 14 -15.60 -28.12 17.17
C LEU A 14 -14.20 -27.87 17.75
N PHE A 15 -13.66 -28.82 18.52
CA PHE A 15 -12.31 -28.73 19.06
C PHE A 15 -11.26 -28.71 17.93
N PHE A 16 -11.35 -29.62 16.96
CA PHE A 16 -10.45 -29.65 15.80
C PHE A 16 -10.53 -28.37 14.95
N LEU A 17 -11.72 -27.85 14.70
CA LEU A 17 -11.90 -26.59 13.96
C LEU A 17 -11.33 -25.39 14.74
N SER A 18 -11.52 -25.35 16.06
CA SER A 18 -11.00 -24.25 16.91
C SER A 18 -9.47 -24.24 16.99
N VAL A 19 -8.83 -25.41 17.01
CA VAL A 19 -7.37 -25.54 17.02
C VAL A 19 -6.80 -25.26 15.63
N GLY A 20 -7.45 -25.76 14.56
CA GLY A 20 -7.01 -25.57 13.17
C GLY A 20 -7.20 -24.16 12.61
N LEU A 21 -8.08 -23.34 13.19
CA LEU A 21 -8.26 -21.94 12.76
C LEU A 21 -7.16 -21.00 13.26
N ASN A 22 -6.48 -21.33 14.36
CA ASN A 22 -5.48 -20.43 14.96
C ASN A 22 -4.20 -20.32 14.14
N GLU A 23 -3.89 -21.28 13.26
CA GLU A 23 -2.69 -21.23 12.40
C GLU A 23 -2.88 -20.40 11.12
N GLN A 24 -4.10 -19.95 10.83
CA GLN A 24 -4.39 -19.04 9.70
C GLN A 24 -4.67 -17.63 10.21
N VAL A 25 -3.75 -17.06 10.99
CA VAL A 25 -3.71 -15.60 11.17
C VAL A 25 -3.29 -15.02 9.82
N ALA A 26 -4.26 -14.69 8.98
CA ALA A 26 -3.99 -13.93 7.77
C ALA A 26 -3.34 -12.60 8.19
N GLU A 27 -2.03 -12.47 7.98
CA GLU A 27 -1.29 -11.23 8.22
C GLU A 27 -1.73 -10.16 7.20
N GLY A 28 -2.83 -9.49 7.51
CA GLY A 28 -3.32 -8.35 6.77
C GLY A 28 -2.45 -7.11 7.02
N CYS A 29 -2.42 -6.19 6.05
CA CYS A 29 -1.77 -4.90 6.25
C CYS A 29 -2.62 -4.01 7.16
N ARG A 30 -1.98 -3.38 8.16
CA ARG A 30 -2.61 -2.38 9.01
C ARG A 30 -1.88 -1.06 8.84
N CYS A 31 -2.64 0.00 8.56
CA CYS A 31 -2.11 1.35 8.44
C CYS A 31 -2.54 2.20 9.63
N VAL A 32 -1.66 3.10 10.05
CA VAL A 32 -2.02 4.16 10.99
C VAL A 32 -2.73 5.26 10.21
N GLN A 33 -3.93 5.65 10.64
CA GLN A 33 -4.67 6.76 10.07
C GLN A 33 -3.84 8.05 10.23
N ARG A 34 -3.45 8.68 9.12
CA ARG A 34 -2.75 9.98 9.11
C ARG A 34 -3.50 10.98 8.25
N GLN A 35 -3.47 12.25 8.65
CA GLN A 35 -3.96 13.32 7.81
C GLN A 35 -3.03 13.53 6.60
N PRO A 36 -3.55 13.98 5.43
CA PRO A 36 -2.71 14.16 4.24
C PRO A 36 -1.53 15.12 4.43
N GLN A 37 -1.70 16.18 5.24
CA GLN A 37 -0.65 17.11 5.65
C GLN A 37 0.49 16.37 6.35
N GLN A 38 0.17 15.50 7.29
CA GLN A 38 1.17 14.73 8.02
C GLN A 38 1.90 13.76 7.10
N GLN A 39 1.18 13.08 6.20
CA GLN A 39 1.81 12.19 5.22
C GLN A 39 2.75 12.95 4.28
N TYR A 40 2.40 14.17 3.89
CA TYR A 40 3.26 15.06 3.12
C TYR A 40 4.53 15.45 3.89
N CYS A 41 4.38 15.85 5.16
CA CYS A 41 5.49 16.21 6.04
C CYS A 41 6.45 15.03 6.27
N ASP A 42 5.92 13.84 6.55
CA ASP A 42 6.68 12.62 6.84
C ASP A 42 7.39 12.06 5.60
N SER A 43 6.90 12.37 4.40
CA SER A 43 7.52 11.92 3.14
C SER A 43 8.76 12.74 2.83
N ASN A 44 9.87 12.11 2.44
CA ASN A 44 11.06 12.85 1.97
C ASN A 44 10.91 13.29 0.50
N THR A 45 9.99 12.65 -0.24
CA THR A 45 9.77 12.87 -1.66
C THR A 45 8.28 12.80 -1.96
N VAL A 46 7.76 13.81 -2.65
CA VAL A 46 6.36 13.93 -3.07
C VAL A 46 6.31 14.44 -4.51
N ILE A 47 5.67 13.67 -5.38
CA ILE A 47 5.62 13.87 -6.83
C ILE A 47 4.18 13.71 -7.35
N ARG A 48 3.84 14.44 -8.41
CA ARG A 48 2.76 14.12 -9.32
C ARG A 48 3.36 13.44 -10.53
N ALA A 49 2.93 12.21 -10.80
CA ALA A 49 3.45 11.44 -11.91
C ALA A 49 2.34 10.66 -12.63
N ASN A 50 2.55 10.40 -13.91
CA ASN A 50 1.71 9.51 -14.71
C ASN A 50 2.33 8.11 -14.77
N ILE A 51 1.55 7.08 -14.50
CA ILE A 51 2.00 5.69 -14.61
C ILE A 51 1.95 5.27 -16.09
N THR A 52 3.11 4.96 -16.65
CA THR A 52 3.26 4.61 -18.08
C THR A 52 3.35 3.11 -18.32
N GLY A 53 3.78 2.34 -17.31
CA GLY A 53 3.88 0.90 -17.40
C GLY A 53 4.16 0.26 -16.05
N LYS A 54 4.02 -1.06 -15.98
CA LYS A 54 4.37 -1.85 -14.80
C LYS A 54 4.98 -3.19 -15.19
N VAL A 55 5.97 -3.62 -14.43
CA VAL A 55 6.60 -4.94 -14.54
C VAL A 55 6.58 -5.56 -13.16
N THR A 56 6.11 -6.81 -13.08
CA THR A 56 6.10 -7.58 -11.84
C THR A 56 7.16 -8.66 -11.93
N GLN A 57 8.06 -8.70 -10.94
CA GLN A 57 9.09 -9.73 -10.84
C GLN A 57 9.36 -10.05 -9.37
N SER A 58 9.44 -11.35 -9.05
CA SER A 58 9.86 -11.84 -7.72
C SER A 58 9.11 -11.20 -6.54
N GLY A 59 7.79 -11.01 -6.66
CA GLY A 59 6.96 -10.43 -5.59
C GLY A 59 7.09 -8.90 -5.44
N LEU A 60 7.73 -8.22 -6.39
CA LEU A 60 7.84 -6.76 -6.47
C LEU A 60 7.26 -6.27 -7.79
N THR A 61 6.39 -5.27 -7.72
CA THR A 61 5.88 -4.56 -8.91
C THR A 61 6.61 -3.23 -9.03
N THR A 62 7.28 -3.05 -10.17
CA THR A 62 7.99 -1.83 -10.55
C THR A 62 7.14 -1.08 -11.57
N TYR A 63 6.83 0.17 -11.28
CA TYR A 63 6.12 1.08 -12.16
C TYR A 63 7.10 2.04 -12.82
N SER A 64 7.00 2.14 -14.14
CA SER A 64 7.62 3.22 -14.90
C SER A 64 6.72 4.44 -14.81
N VAL A 65 7.32 5.59 -14.51
CA VAL A 65 6.58 6.83 -14.30
C VAL A 65 7.12 7.97 -15.13
N ASN A 66 6.23 8.83 -15.59
CA ASN A 66 6.57 10.11 -16.18
C ASN A 66 6.26 11.21 -15.15
N ILE A 67 7.28 11.93 -14.69
CA ILE A 67 7.13 12.97 -13.67
C ILE A 67 6.50 14.21 -14.30
N ILE A 68 5.37 14.64 -13.76
CA ILE A 68 4.68 15.86 -14.19
C ILE A 68 5.14 17.04 -13.32
N LYS A 69 5.21 16.82 -11.99
CA LYS A 69 5.63 17.85 -11.04
C LYS A 69 6.25 17.24 -9.79
N THR A 70 7.37 17.81 -9.35
CA THR A 70 7.96 17.48 -8.05
C THR A 70 7.57 18.56 -7.05
N PHE A 71 6.97 18.14 -5.93
CA PHE A 71 6.60 19.05 -4.83
C PHE A 71 7.65 19.07 -3.74
N LYS A 72 8.21 17.89 -3.44
CA LYS A 72 9.28 17.68 -2.46
C LYS A 72 10.21 16.61 -3.00
N ASN A 73 11.51 16.83 -2.95
CA ASN A 73 12.50 15.79 -3.21
C ASN A 73 13.74 16.09 -2.40
N ALA A 74 14.08 15.20 -1.48
CA ALA A 74 15.31 15.31 -0.70
C ALA A 74 16.50 14.63 -1.39
N ASP A 75 16.26 13.82 -2.43
CA ASP A 75 17.29 13.12 -3.19
C ASP A 75 17.80 13.97 -4.36
N GLU A 76 19.07 13.82 -4.73
CA GLU A 76 19.67 14.54 -5.86
C GLU A 76 19.12 14.04 -7.20
N LYS A 77 18.74 12.76 -7.26
CA LYS A 77 18.22 12.14 -8.47
C LYS A 77 16.69 12.27 -8.55
N PRO A 78 16.13 12.58 -9.73
CA PRO A 78 14.70 12.53 -9.92
C PRO A 78 14.21 11.08 -9.85
N ILE A 79 13.01 10.89 -9.32
CA ILE A 79 12.37 9.58 -9.29
C ILE A 79 12.05 9.12 -10.71
N GLN A 80 12.47 7.90 -11.04
CA GLN A 80 12.23 7.25 -12.34
C GLN A 80 11.38 5.99 -12.19
N PHE A 81 11.47 5.33 -11.04
CA PHE A 81 10.79 4.07 -10.77
C PHE A 81 10.09 4.10 -9.43
N ILE A 82 8.95 3.44 -9.37
CA ILE A 82 8.20 3.23 -8.15
C ILE A 82 8.06 1.73 -7.89
N HIS A 83 8.36 1.28 -6.68
CA HIS A 83 8.17 -0.11 -6.29
C HIS A 83 7.01 -0.27 -5.33
N SER A 84 6.27 -1.36 -5.50
CA SER A 84 5.30 -1.86 -4.54
C SER A 84 5.48 -3.36 -4.36
N TYR A 85 5.43 -3.83 -3.12
CA TYR A 85 5.42 -5.27 -2.83
C TYR A 85 4.12 -5.91 -3.33
N GLN A 86 4.13 -7.23 -3.55
CA GLN A 86 2.96 -8.06 -3.85
C GLN A 86 2.46 -8.83 -2.62
N ASN A 87 2.66 -8.26 -1.44
CA ASN A 87 2.10 -8.78 -0.19
C ASN A 87 0.81 -8.03 0.17
N SER A 88 0.28 -8.28 1.36
CA SER A 88 -0.93 -7.64 1.85
C SER A 88 -0.84 -6.11 1.96
N CYS A 89 0.36 -5.52 1.97
CA CYS A 89 0.59 -4.06 1.99
C CYS A 89 0.85 -3.44 0.61
N GLY A 90 0.87 -4.27 -0.42
CA GLY A 90 1.07 -3.85 -1.81
C GLY A 90 -0.09 -3.04 -2.38
N ILE A 91 0.22 -2.18 -3.34
CA ILE A 91 -0.76 -1.46 -4.15
C ILE A 91 -0.60 -1.80 -5.63
N ASN A 92 -1.73 -1.78 -6.33
CA ASN A 92 -1.80 -1.93 -7.77
C ASN A 92 -2.23 -0.60 -8.41
N LEU A 93 -1.29 0.09 -9.04
CA LEU A 93 -1.57 1.34 -9.74
C LEU A 93 -2.01 1.05 -11.18
N ALA A 94 -3.15 1.60 -11.57
CA ALA A 94 -3.59 1.61 -12.97
C ALA A 94 -2.92 2.75 -13.73
N ASN A 95 -2.98 2.72 -15.07
CA ASN A 95 -2.51 3.83 -15.90
C ASN A 95 -3.29 5.11 -15.56
N GLY A 96 -2.57 6.22 -15.41
CA GLY A 96 -3.15 7.50 -15.04
C GLY A 96 -2.24 8.32 -14.12
N GLU A 97 -2.72 9.51 -13.76
CA GLU A 97 -1.99 10.46 -12.94
C GLU A 97 -2.25 10.26 -11.44
N TYR A 98 -1.20 10.31 -10.65
CA TYR A 98 -1.25 10.15 -9.20
C TYR A 98 -0.38 11.18 -8.50
N LEU A 99 -0.85 11.59 -7.32
CA LEU A 99 -0.01 12.17 -6.28
C LEU A 99 0.58 11.01 -5.47
N LEU A 100 1.90 10.97 -5.40
CA LEU A 100 2.68 9.91 -4.77
C LEU A 100 3.66 10.53 -3.79
N GLY A 101 3.66 10.05 -2.56
CA GLY A 101 4.57 10.50 -1.51
C GLY A 101 5.06 9.33 -0.67
N GLY A 102 6.35 9.37 -0.37
CA GLY A 102 7.01 8.34 0.43
C GLY A 102 8.49 8.61 0.60
N ASN A 103 9.23 7.53 0.84
CA ASN A 103 10.68 7.58 0.93
C ASN A 103 11.27 7.26 -0.47
N GLY A 104 11.78 8.30 -1.12
CA GLY A 104 12.55 8.22 -2.35
C GLY A 104 14.06 8.22 -2.06
N LYS A 105 14.81 7.35 -2.73
CA LYS A 105 16.27 7.29 -2.69
C LYS A 105 16.84 6.72 -3.98
N ASN A 106 17.91 7.32 -4.50
CA ASN A 106 18.59 6.92 -5.72
C ASN A 106 17.65 6.84 -6.94
N GLY A 107 16.70 7.77 -7.06
CA GLY A 107 15.73 7.78 -8.16
C GLY A 107 14.64 6.70 -8.07
N VAL A 108 14.50 6.03 -6.93
CA VAL A 108 13.52 4.97 -6.68
C VAL A 108 12.67 5.32 -5.46
N MET A 109 11.35 5.18 -5.57
CA MET A 109 10.42 5.37 -4.46
C MET A 109 9.70 4.06 -4.16
N VAL A 110 9.57 3.70 -2.88
CA VAL A 110 8.74 2.56 -2.46
C VAL A 110 7.42 3.07 -1.91
N VAL A 111 6.32 2.52 -2.42
CA VAL A 111 4.95 2.86 -2.01
C VAL A 111 4.18 1.60 -1.64
N GLY A 112 3.25 1.75 -0.70
CA GLY A 112 2.31 0.71 -0.31
C GLY A 112 0.98 1.31 0.14
N LEU A 113 0.13 0.50 0.75
CA LEU A 113 -1.22 0.90 1.16
C LEU A 113 -1.25 2.08 2.13
N CYS A 114 -0.20 2.24 2.93
CA CYS A 114 -0.12 3.30 3.95
C CYS A 114 0.61 4.56 3.46
N SER A 115 1.15 4.55 2.25
CA SER A 115 1.85 5.68 1.64
C SER A 115 0.87 6.75 1.18
N LEU A 116 1.37 7.96 0.90
CA LEU A 116 0.55 9.01 0.29
C LEU A 116 0.33 8.65 -1.19
N VAL A 117 -0.82 8.07 -1.51
CA VAL A 117 -1.17 7.65 -2.87
C VAL A 117 -2.59 8.09 -3.14
N ALA A 118 -2.77 9.01 -4.09
CA ALA A 118 -4.09 9.48 -4.50
C ALA A 118 -4.12 9.69 -6.01
N ARG A 119 -5.19 9.25 -6.66
CA ARG A 119 -5.39 9.50 -8.08
C ARG A 119 -5.69 10.98 -8.28
N TRP A 120 -5.05 11.61 -9.25
CA TRP A 120 -5.05 13.07 -9.38
C TRP A 120 -6.44 13.64 -9.65
N ASP A 121 -7.25 12.94 -10.43
CA ASP A 121 -8.65 13.29 -10.73
C ASP A 121 -9.58 13.21 -9.50
N SER A 122 -9.27 12.33 -8.55
CA SER A 122 -10.05 12.13 -7.31
C SER A 122 -9.72 13.16 -6.22
N LEU A 123 -8.58 13.84 -6.33
CA LEU A 123 -8.28 14.98 -5.49
C LEU A 123 -9.24 16.09 -5.90
N SER A 124 -10.32 16.28 -5.13
CA SER A 124 -11.27 17.37 -5.33
C SER A 124 -10.54 18.70 -5.58
N SER A 125 -11.19 19.66 -6.24
CA SER A 125 -10.66 21.01 -6.55
C SER A 125 -10.14 21.82 -5.34
N PHE A 126 -10.09 21.24 -4.14
CA PHE A 126 -9.27 21.71 -3.04
C PHE A 126 -7.80 21.83 -3.48
N PRO A 127 -7.19 23.02 -3.38
CA PRO A 127 -5.85 23.22 -3.88
C PRO A 127 -4.88 22.32 -3.10
N VAL A 128 -4.24 21.38 -3.80
CA VAL A 128 -3.08 20.64 -3.28
C VAL A 128 -2.01 21.64 -2.80
N SER A 129 -1.96 22.85 -3.37
CA SER A 129 -1.14 23.98 -2.93
C SER A 129 -1.44 24.52 -1.53
N LYS A 130 -2.55 24.14 -0.89
CA LYS A 130 -2.88 24.52 0.49
C LYS A 130 -2.33 23.51 1.53
N TRP A 131 -1.82 22.37 1.05
CA TRP A 131 -1.12 21.35 1.85
C TRP A 131 0.40 21.51 1.80
N LEU A 132 0.91 22.32 0.85
CA LEU A 132 2.32 22.58 0.57
C LEU A 132 2.84 23.81 1.33
#